data_AF-T0AX82-F1
#
_entry.id   AF-T0AX82-F1
#
_cell.length_a   1.000
_cell.length_b   1.000
_cell.length_c   1.000
_cell.angle_alpha   90.00
_cell.angle_beta   90.00
_cell.angle_gamma   90.00
#
_symmetry.space_group_name_H-M   'P 1'
#
loop_
_entity.id
_entity.type
_entity.pdbx_description
1 polymer ?
#
loop_
_entity_poly.entity_id
_entity_poly.type
_entity_poly.pdbx_seq_one_letter_code
_entity_poly.pdbx_strand_id
1 'polypeptide(L)' 'MCALMGKIPTVQEYMDQVEVLNKKAADIYRYMHFDQIEEFRAFADTVEI' A
#
# COMPACT_ATOMS: atom_id res chain seq x y z
N MET A 1 4.22 -0.98 13.63
CA MET A 1 4.31 -0.12 14.83
C MET A 1 4.40 -0.90 16.13
N CYS A 2 3.33 -1.53 16.62
CA CYS A 2 3.39 -2.33 17.85
C CYS A 2 4.42 -3.47 17.79
N ALA A 3 4.52 -4.14 16.63
CA ALA A 3 5.53 -5.18 16.40
C ALA A 3 6.98 -4.65 16.46
N LEU A 4 7.21 -3.38 16.11
CA LEU A 4 8.53 -2.73 16.17
C LEU A 4 8.86 -2.26 17.60
N MET A 5 7.86 -1.80 18.35
CA MET A 5 8.05 -1.21 19.68
C MET A 5 7.93 -2.25 20.82
N GLY A 6 7.36 -3.42 20.56
CA GLY A 6 7.09 -4.45 21.58
C GLY A 6 6.03 -4.06 22.61
N LYS A 7 5.31 -2.96 22.39
CA LYS A 7 4.25 -2.42 23.27
C LYS A 7 3.14 -1.77 22.47
N ILE A 8 1.99 -1.52 23.11
CA ILE A 8 0.95 -0.64 22.55
C ILE A 8 1.46 0.81 22.68
N PRO A 9 1.55 1.57 21.58
CA PRO A 9 1.98 2.96 21.61
C PRO A 9 0.92 3.86 22.24
N THR A 10 1.37 4.99 22.79
CA THR A 10 0.51 6.11 23.16
C THR A 10 -0.01 6.83 21.91
N VAL A 11 -1.04 7.66 22.09
CA VAL A 11 -1.62 8.45 20.98
C VAL A 11 -0.57 9.35 20.33
N GLN A 12 0.27 10.02 21.12
CA GLN A 12 1.32 10.89 20.59
C GLN A 12 2.33 10.11 19.74
N GLU A 13 2.87 9.00 20.28
CA GLU A 13 3.83 8.14 19.56
C GLU A 13 3.23 7.58 18.25
N TYR A 14 1.91 7.33 18.22
CA TYR A 14 1.22 6.89 17.01
C TYR A 14 1.15 8.02 15.96
N MET A 15 0.71 9.21 16.35
CA MET A 15 0.51 10.33 15.43
C MET A 15 1.82 10.79 14.79
N ASP A 16 2.91 10.84 15.56
CA ASP A 16 4.24 11.22 15.06
C ASP A 16 4.73 10.30 13.92
N GLN A 17 4.43 8.99 14.01
CA GLN A 17 4.83 8.03 12.98
C GLN A 17 3.87 7.98 11.79
N VAL A 18 2.58 8.22 12.01
CA VAL A 18 1.60 8.34 10.92
C VAL A 18 1.92 9.54 10.03
N GLU A 19 2.45 10.63 10.58
CA GLU A 19 2.86 11.79 9.79
C GLU A 19 3.93 11.43 8.74
N VAL A 20 4.90 10.57 9.12
CA VAL A 20 5.93 10.08 8.19
C VAL A 20 5.34 9.19 7.11
N LEU A 21 4.38 8.33 7.46
CA LEU A 21 3.67 7.47 6.51
C LEU A 21 2.86 8.30 5.49
N ASN A 22 2.18 9.34 5.98
CA ASN A 22 1.34 10.21 5.16
C ASN A 22 2.13 10.92 4.04
N LYS A 23 3.41 11.21 4.25
CA LYS A 23 4.28 11.81 3.22
C LYS A 23 4.45 10.92 1.98
N LYS A 24 4.23 9.61 2.11
CA LYS A 24 4.30 8.62 1.02
C LYS A 24 2.94 7.99 0.71
N ALA A 25 1.85 8.55 1.24
CA ALA A 25 0.52 7.99 1.12
C ALA A 25 0.10 7.74 -0.34
N ALA A 26 0.40 8.67 -1.24
CA ALA A 26 0.04 8.56 -2.66
C ALA A 26 0.68 7.34 -3.35
N ASP A 27 1.90 6.98 -2.97
CA ASP A 27 2.62 5.85 -3.56
C ASP A 27 2.25 4.51 -2.92
N ILE A 28 1.91 4.53 -1.62
CA ILE A 28 1.64 3.33 -0.83
C ILE A 28 0.18 2.88 -0.99
N TYR A 29 -0.78 3.81 -0.96
CA TYR A 29 -2.20 3.49 -1.03
C TYR A 29 -2.69 3.40 -2.47
N ARG A 30 -2.15 2.41 -3.18
CA ARG A 30 -2.54 2.11 -4.56
C ARG A 30 -3.50 0.94 -4.62
N TYR A 31 -4.53 1.09 -5.44
CA TYR A 31 -5.38 -0.03 -5.84
C TYR A 31 -4.68 -0.87 -6.90
N MET A 32 -4.97 -2.18 -6.88
CA MET A 32 -4.48 -3.10 -7.89
C MET A 32 -5.38 -3.00 -9.13
N HIS A 33 -4.91 -2.26 -10.11
CA HIS A 33 -5.54 -2.14 -11.42
C HIS A 33 -4.88 -3.11 -12.38
N PHE A 34 -5.49 -4.27 -12.62
CA PHE A 34 -4.92 -5.35 -13.44
C PHE A 34 -4.71 -4.94 -14.90
N ASP A 35 -5.55 -4.04 -15.43
CA ASP A 35 -5.42 -3.43 -16.75
C ASP A 35 -4.16 -2.56 -16.90
N GLN A 36 -3.63 -2.04 -15.78
CA GLN A 36 -2.43 -1.21 -15.73
C GLN A 36 -1.15 -2.01 -15.47
N ILE A 37 -1.25 -3.33 -15.33
CA ILE A 37 -0.12 -4.24 -15.13
C ILE A 37 0.06 -5.07 -16.41
N GLU A 38 1.21 -4.92 -17.05
CA GLU A 38 1.47 -5.46 -18.39
C GLU A 38 1.31 -6.98 -18.44
N GLU A 39 1.75 -7.71 -17.41
CA GLU A 39 1.61 -9.18 -17.38
C GLU A 39 0.15 -9.63 -17.44
N PHE A 40 -0.77 -8.90 -16.79
CA PHE A 40 -2.19 -9.23 -16.80
C PHE A 40 -2.87 -8.79 -18.10
N ARG A 41 -2.47 -7.65 -18.66
CA ARG A 41 -2.99 -7.18 -19.95
C ARG A 41 -2.60 -8.13 -21.09
N ALA A 42 -1.32 -8.48 -21.16
CA ALA A 42 -0.81 -9.39 -22.19
C ALA A 42 -1.46 -10.77 -22.14
N PHE A 43 -1.76 -11.28 -20.93
CA PHE A 43 -2.51 -12.53 -20.79
C PHE A 43 -3.95 -12.39 -21.28
N ALA A 44 -4.64 -11.31 -20.92
CA ALA A 44 -6.02 -11.08 -21.33
C ALA A 44 -6.18 -11.03 -22.86
N ASP A 45 -5.21 -10.47 -23.57
CA ASP A 45 -5.20 -10.38 -25.04
C ASP A 45 -5.08 -11.75 -25.74
N THR A 46 -4.69 -12.81 -25.02
CA THR A 46 -4.58 -14.17 -25.57
C THR A 46 -5.87 -15.00 -25.49
N VAL A 47 -6.91 -14.47 -24.84
CA VAL A 47 -8.17 -15.19 -24.62
C VAL A 47 -9.21 -14.70 -25.63
N GLU A 48 -9.66 -15.59 -26.53
CA GLU A 48 -10.80 -15.34 -27.41
C GLU A 48 -12.13 -15.67 -26.69
N ILE A 49 -13.16 -14.84 -26.91
CA ILE A 49 -14.50 -14.95 -26.32
C ILE A 49 -15.40 -15.88 -27.13
#